data_AF-A0A961BWZ3-F1
#
_entry.id   AF-A0A961BWZ3-F1
#
_cell.length_a   1.000
_cell.length_b   1.000
_cell.length_c   1.000
_cell.angle_alpha   90.00
_cell.angle_beta   90.00
_cell.angle_gamma   90.00
#
_symmetry.space_group_name_H-M   'P 1'
#
loop_
_entity.id
_entity.type
_entity.pdbx_description
1 polymer ?
#
loop_
_entity_poly.entity_id
_entity_poly.type
_entity_poly.pdbx_seq_one_letter_code
_entity_poly.pdbx_strand_id
1 'polypeptide(L)' 'MTEQQLQTSPLDARHRSLGAKMADFGGWTMPIEYPGGGVLREHQAVRERVGIFDVSHLGKA' A
#
# COMPACT_ATOMS: atom_id res chain seq x y z
N MET A 1 0.95 16.44 20.86
CA MET A 1 1.31 15.22 20.11
C MET A 1 2.07 15.66 18.88
N THR A 2 3.36 15.38 18.77
CA THR A 2 4.11 15.62 17.53
C THR A 2 3.65 14.59 16.51
N GLU A 3 3.08 15.03 15.39
CA GLU A 3 2.83 14.16 14.23
C GLU A 3 4.16 13.56 13.79
N GLN A 4 4.31 12.24 13.90
CA GLN A 4 5.44 11.56 13.29
C GLN A 4 5.28 11.61 11.78
N GLN A 5 6.25 12.20 11.09
CA GLN A 5 6.29 12.22 9.64
C GLN A 5 6.56 10.80 9.14
N LEU A 6 5.54 10.18 8.51
CA LEU A 6 5.63 8.84 7.97
C LEU A 6 6.52 8.81 6.72
N GLN A 7 7.31 7.74 6.58
CA GLN A 7 8.06 7.47 5.36
C GLN A 7 7.11 7.09 4.21
N THR A 8 7.50 7.41 2.97
CA THR A 8 6.72 7.10 1.76
C THR A 8 7.53 6.18 0.85
N SER A 9 6.86 5.22 0.20
CA SER A 9 7.54 4.39 -0.80
C SER A 9 7.79 5.17 -2.09
N PRO A 10 8.75 4.73 -2.94
CA PRO A 10 8.94 5.30 -4.28
C PRO A 10 7.68 5.22 -5.17
N LEU A 11 6.68 4.43 -4.78
CA LEU A 11 5.42 4.25 -5.50
C LEU A 11 4.25 5.04 -4.87
N ASP A 12 4.46 5.83 -3.82
CA ASP A 12 3.39 6.56 -3.10
C ASP A 12 2.49 7.38 -4.02
N ALA A 13 3.07 8.19 -4.92
CA ALA A 13 2.30 8.98 -5.88
C ALA A 13 1.42 8.10 -6.79
N ARG A 14 1.92 6.92 -7.18
CA ARG A 14 1.16 5.98 -8.00
C ARG A 14 0.01 5.39 -7.20
N HIS A 15 0.23 4.99 -5.95
CA HIS A 15 -0.83 4.48 -5.07
C HIS A 15 -1.96 5.48 -4.91
N ARG A 16 -1.63 6.75 -4.62
CA ARG A 16 -2.62 7.83 -4.49
C ARG A 16 -3.38 8.07 -5.80
N SER A 17 -2.69 8.06 -6.94
CA SER A 17 -3.34 8.23 -8.25
C SER A 17 -4.31 7.10 -8.60
N LEU A 18 -4.06 5.89 -8.09
CA LEU A 18 -4.94 4.72 -8.24
C LEU A 18 -6.06 4.69 -7.20
N GLY A 19 -6.16 5.70 -6.33
CA GLY A 19 -7.18 5.79 -5.29
C GLY A 19 -6.95 4.83 -4.13
N ALA A 20 -5.72 4.38 -3.90
CA ALA A 20 -5.40 3.51 -2.77
C ALA A 20 -5.77 4.19 -1.45
N LYS A 21 -6.34 3.40 -0.53
CA LYS A 21 -6.52 3.82 0.85
C LYS A 21 -5.18 3.66 1.56
N MET A 22 -4.64 4.76 2.07
CA MET A 22 -3.34 4.78 2.73
C MET A 22 -3.51 4.67 4.25
N ALA A 23 -2.64 3.91 4.91
CA ALA A 23 -2.59 3.81 6.37
C ALA A 23 -1.14 3.83 6.89
N ASP A 24 -0.98 4.14 8.17
CA ASP A 24 0.28 3.94 8.87
C ASP A 24 0.54 2.44 9.05
N PHE A 25 1.71 2.00 8.60
CA PHE A 25 2.23 0.67 8.84
C PHE A 25 3.73 0.74 9.10
N GLY A 26 4.14 0.50 10.35
CA GLY A 26 5.55 0.43 10.73
C GLY A 26 6.33 1.73 10.50
N GLY A 27 5.68 2.90 10.61
CA GLY A 27 6.32 4.20 10.35
C GLY A 27 6.35 4.59 8.87
N TRP A 28 5.62 3.87 8.02
CA TRP A 28 5.43 4.15 6.60
C TRP A 28 3.96 4.43 6.30
N THR A 29 3.69 5.27 5.30
CA THR A 29 2.36 5.36 4.69
C THR A 29 2.27 4.34 3.56
N MET A 30 1.43 3.32 3.74
CA MET A 30 1.32 2.17 2.84
C MET A 30 -0.12 1.99 2.34
N PRO A 31 -0.33 1.49 1.11
CA PRO A 31 -1.67 1.17 0.61
C PRO A 31 -2.22 -0.09 1.32
N ILE A 32 -3.46 -0.02 1.81
CA ILE A 32 -4.14 -1.17 2.45
C ILE A 32 -5.17 -1.85 1.55
N GLU A 33 -5.76 -1.10 0.62
CA GLU A 33 -6.69 -1.59 -0.39
C GLU A 33 -6.84 -0.54 -1.51
N TYR A 34 -7.28 -0.99 -2.67
CA TYR A 34 -7.60 -0.19 -3.85
C TYR A 34 -9.10 -0.23 -4.14
N PRO A 35 -9.64 0.76 -4.87
CA PRO A 35 -11.05 0.81 -5.23
C PRO A 35 -11.50 -0.39 -6.09
N GLY A 36 -12.82 -0.64 -6.15
CA GLY A 36 -13.39 -1.62 -7.07
C GLY A 36 -13.58 -3.02 -6.51
N GLY A 37 -13.50 -3.20 -5.18
CA GLY A 37 -13.78 -4.46 -4.50
C GLY A 37 -12.96 -4.71 -3.24
N GLY A 38 -12.00 -3.82 -2.94
CA GLY A 38 -11.18 -3.86 -1.74
C GLY A 38 -10.36 -5.15 -1.61
N VAL A 39 -9.96 -5.45 -0.37
CA VAL A 39 -9.05 -6.56 -0.05
C VAL A 39 -9.54 -7.92 -0.55
N LEU A 40 -10.84 -8.20 -0.53
CA LEU A 40 -11.38 -9.50 -0.99
C LEU A 40 -11.14 -9.72 -2.48
N ARG A 41 -11.34 -8.67 -3.31
CA ARG A 41 -11.10 -8.76 -4.75
C ARG A 41 -9.61 -8.85 -5.07
N GLU A 42 -8.78 -8.12 -4.34
CA GLU A 42 -7.32 -8.21 -4.46
C GLU A 42 -6.82 -9.61 -4.09
N HIS A 43 -7.33 -10.18 -3.00
CA HIS A 43 -7.02 -11.54 -2.60
C HIS A 43 -7.36 -12.55 -3.70
N GLN A 44 -8.57 -12.47 -4.26
CA GLN A 44 -8.98 -13.34 -5.35
C GLN A 44 -8.07 -13.16 -6.58
N ALA A 45 -7.73 -11.93 -6.96
CA ALA A 45 -6.85 -11.65 -8.08
C ALA A 45 -5.44 -12.25 -7.90
N VAL A 46 -4.88 -12.18 -6.69
CA VAL A 46 -3.57 -12.78 -6.36
C VAL A 46 -3.64 -14.30 -6.42
N ARG A 47 -4.73 -14.90 -5.94
CA ARG A 47 -4.90 -16.36 -5.90
C ARG A 47 -5.16 -16.99 -7.26
N GLU A 48 -5.95 -16.32 -8.08
CA GLU A 48 -6.42 -16.87 -9.36
C GLU A 48 -5.62 -16.34 -10.56
N ARG A 49 -4.86 -15.24 -10.39
CA ARG A 49 -4.15 -14.55 -11.48
C ARG A 49 -2.78 -14.01 -11.01
N VAL A 50 -2.66 -12.70 -10.88
CA VAL A 50 -1.43 -11.99 -10.54
C VAL A 50 -1.75 -10.82 -9.62
N GLY A 51 -0.87 -10.58 -8.66
CA GLY A 51 -0.87 -9.38 -7.81
C GLY A 51 0.51 -8.75 -7.75
N ILE A 52 0.54 -7.44 -7.53
CA ILE A 52 1.77 -6.67 -7.34
C ILE A 52 1.71 -6.09 -5.93
N PHE A 53 2.75 -6.33 -5.14
CA PHE A 53 2.84 -5.86 -3.76
C PHE A 53 3.97 -4.86 -3.61
N ASP A 54 3.67 -3.72 -2.98
CA ASP A 54 4.70 -2.78 -2.56
C ASP A 54 5.31 -3.23 -1.24
N VAL A 55 6.51 -3.79 -1.32
CA VAL A 55 7.31 -4.27 -0.19
C VAL A 55 8.46 -3.32 0.15
N SER A 56 8.38 -2.05 -0.25
CA SER A 56 9.48 -1.08 -0.07
C SER A 56 9.87 -0.88 1.40
N HIS A 57 8.92 -0.98 2.32
CA HIS A 57 9.16 -0.90 3.76
C HIS A 57 9.97 -2.09 4.32
N LEU A 58 10.09 -3.19 3.55
CA LEU A 58 10.91 -4.37 3.89
C LEU A 58 12.35 -4.24 3.36
N GLY A 59 12.66 -3.18 2.59
CA GLY A 59 14.01 -2.90 2.09
C GLY A 59 15.00 -2.64 3.23
N LYS A 60 16.18 -3.26 3.14
CA LYS A 60 17.20 -3.33 4.21
C LYS A 60 17.83 -1.96 4.55
N ALA A 61 18.19 -1.82 5.82
CA ALA A 61 19.29 -0.98 6.29
C ALA A 61 20.64 -1.45 5.72
#